data_AF-A0A5M9KC09-F1
#
_entry.id   AF-A0A5M9KC09-F1
#
_cell.length_a   1.000
_cell.length_b   1.000
_cell.length_c   1.000
_cell.angle_alpha   90.00
_cell.angle_beta   90.00
_cell.angle_gamma   90.00
#
_symmetry.space_group_name_H-M   'P 1'
#
loop_
_entity.id
_entity.type
_entity.pdbx_description
1 polymer ?
#
loop_
_entity_poly.entity_id
_entity_poly.type
_entity_poly.pdbx_seq_one_letter_code
_entity_poly.pdbx_strand_id
1 'polypeptide(L)'
;MITMDTTAISSQWAFVFGVMVFLLTGLAFSYTQSWHKSLLSNFHIQHRRASTSATPPRSLSPSKKTAEKSSNSTSNAPTYYDAFPPSRRSTLAQVARKIPPRFGIVLTSSNPSIEHMAKNKLSMTQSYTLGFETPKYTPMGFSTQELNAMGDFPPYDILTGVPLPQPYEGFNPKTALPRPYRPMRWQYHQTMCN
;
A
#
# COMPACT_ATOMS: atom_id res chain seq x y z
N MET A 1 17.54 -77.12 65.03
CA MET A 1 18.34 -76.72 63.85
C MET A 1 17.50 -75.71 63.08
N ILE A 2 17.71 -74.41 63.35
CA ILE A 2 16.97 -73.32 62.72
C ILE A 2 18.02 -72.50 61.98
N THR A 3 18.07 -72.67 60.66
CA THR A 3 18.91 -71.87 59.76
C THR A 3 18.22 -70.53 59.58
N MET A 4 18.81 -69.46 60.11
CA MET A 4 18.36 -68.10 59.80
C MET A 4 18.92 -67.71 58.43
N ASP A 5 18.03 -67.56 57.45
CA ASP A 5 18.36 -67.10 56.10
C ASP A 5 18.79 -65.63 56.13
N THR A 6 20.10 -65.39 56.16
CA THR A 6 20.72 -64.06 56.10
C THR A 6 20.58 -63.38 54.74
N THR A 7 20.03 -64.08 53.74
CA THR A 7 19.82 -63.59 52.36
C THR A 7 18.56 -62.73 52.21
N ALA A 8 17.58 -62.84 53.12
CA ALA A 8 16.35 -62.06 53.06
C ALA A 8 16.54 -60.60 53.51
N ILE A 9 17.52 -60.33 54.38
CA ILE A 9 17.78 -58.99 54.91
C ILE A 9 18.50 -58.14 53.85
N SER A 10 19.44 -58.72 53.08
CA SER A 10 20.19 -57.96 52.07
C SER A 10 19.32 -57.48 50.89
N SER A 11 18.31 -58.27 50.50
CA SER A 11 17.41 -57.92 49.40
C SER A 11 16.46 -56.76 49.74
N GLN A 12 16.04 -56.66 51.00
CA GLN A 12 15.22 -55.54 51.48
C GLN A 12 16.00 -54.22 51.46
N TRP A 13 17.26 -54.23 51.93
CA TRP A 13 18.11 -53.04 51.85
C TRP A 13 18.40 -52.63 50.41
N ALA A 14 18.66 -53.59 49.51
CA ALA A 14 18.84 -53.31 48.08
C ALA A 14 17.60 -52.64 47.46
N PHE A 15 16.39 -53.06 47.84
CA PHE A 15 15.15 -52.44 47.38
C PHE A 15 14.97 -51.02 47.92
N VAL A 16 15.27 -50.79 49.20
CA VAL A 16 15.22 -49.45 49.82
C VAL A 16 16.22 -48.49 49.16
N PHE A 17 17.45 -48.95 48.90
CA PHE A 17 18.44 -48.15 48.17
C PHE A 17 18.00 -47.86 46.73
N GLY A 18 17.40 -48.83 46.04
CA GLY A 18 16.85 -48.64 44.70
C GLY A 18 15.76 -47.56 44.66
N VAL A 19 14.81 -47.62 45.59
CA VAL A 19 13.73 -46.61 45.72
C VAL A 19 14.30 -45.23 46.06
N MET A 20 15.28 -45.16 46.96
CA MET A 20 15.96 -43.90 47.31
C MET A 20 16.66 -43.26 46.12
N VAL A 21 17.41 -44.04 45.32
CA VAL A 21 18.08 -43.54 44.11
C VAL A 21 17.05 -43.09 43.06
N PHE A 22 15.92 -43.80 42.93
CA PHE A 22 14.85 -43.43 42.00
C PHE A 22 14.15 -42.12 42.39
N LEU A 23 13.92 -41.92 43.69
CA LEU A 23 13.35 -40.67 44.20
C LEU A 23 14.34 -39.49 44.07
N LEU A 24 15.63 -39.71 44.34
CA LEU A 24 16.68 -38.71 44.16
C LEU A 24 16.85 -38.30 42.69
N THR A 25 16.82 -39.26 41.76
CA THR A 25 16.88 -38.97 40.32
C THR A 25 15.60 -38.29 39.83
N GLY A 26 14.42 -38.66 40.32
CA GLY A 26 13.17 -37.97 40.03
C GLY A 26 13.16 -36.50 40.51
N LEU A 27 13.69 -36.24 41.72
CA LEU A 27 13.81 -34.88 42.25
C LEU A 27 14.83 -34.06 41.44
N ALA A 28 15.97 -34.65 41.09
CA ALA A 28 16.98 -33.99 40.27
C ALA A 28 16.45 -33.64 38.87
N PHE A 29 15.68 -34.55 38.25
CA PHE A 29 15.07 -34.30 36.95
C PHE A 29 13.97 -33.23 37.01
N SER A 30 13.20 -33.18 38.10
CA SER A 30 12.19 -32.14 38.33
C SER A 30 12.84 -30.76 38.55
N TYR A 31 13.99 -30.72 39.23
CA TYR A 31 14.77 -29.49 39.39
C TYR A 31 15.34 -29.02 38.05
N THR A 32 15.96 -29.91 37.25
CA THR A 32 16.51 -29.55 35.93
C THR A 32 15.43 -29.16 34.92
N GLN A 33 14.26 -29.79 34.94
CA GLN A 33 13.16 -29.42 34.05
C GLN A 33 12.66 -27.98 34.28
N SER A 34 12.80 -27.44 35.50
CA SER A 34 12.51 -26.01 35.76
C SER A 34 13.47 -25.07 35.03
N TRP A 35 14.71 -25.50 34.77
CA TRP A 35 15.70 -24.75 33.99
C TRP A 35 15.41 -24.83 32.48
N HIS A 36 14.85 -25.96 32.02
CA HIS A 36 14.55 -26.17 30.59
C HIS A 36 13.29 -25.42 30.10
N LYS A 37 12.44 -24.88 30.98
CA LYS A 37 11.34 -23.97 30.57
C LYS A 37 11.85 -22.71 29.87
N SER A 38 13.09 -22.29 30.14
CA SER A 38 13.72 -21.16 29.44
C SER A 38 14.40 -21.57 28.12
N LEU A 39 14.89 -22.81 28.01
CA LEU A 39 15.65 -23.27 26.83
C LEU A 39 14.78 -23.61 25.61
N LEU A 40 13.48 -23.86 25.79
CA LEU A 40 12.53 -24.02 24.68
C LEU A 40 11.98 -22.68 24.15
N SER A 41 12.19 -21.57 24.86
CA SER A 41 11.79 -20.24 24.36
C SER A 41 12.63 -19.75 23.16
N ASN A 42 13.81 -20.35 22.97
CA ASN A 42 14.73 -20.01 21.89
C ASN A 42 14.59 -20.90 20.65
N PHE A 43 13.73 -21.92 20.66
CA PHE A 43 13.30 -22.55 19.41
C PHE A 43 12.23 -21.68 18.74
N HIS A 44 12.66 -20.51 18.27
CA HIS A 44 11.93 -19.75 17.27
C HIS A 44 11.99 -20.57 15.98
N ILE A 45 11.00 -21.45 15.79
CA ILE A 45 10.63 -21.91 14.47
C ILE A 45 10.24 -20.63 13.73
N GLN A 46 11.19 -20.10 12.96
CA GLN A 46 10.91 -19.06 11.99
C GLN A 46 9.98 -19.70 10.96
N HIS A 47 8.68 -19.69 11.27
CA HIS A 47 7.66 -19.75 10.26
C HIS A 47 8.05 -18.66 9.26
N ARG A 48 8.45 -19.10 8.06
CA ARG A 48 8.47 -18.21 6.91
C ARG A 48 7.14 -17.48 6.94
N ARG A 49 7.19 -16.19 7.21
CA ARG A 49 6.09 -15.25 7.07
C ARG A 49 5.57 -15.48 5.65
N ALA A 50 4.51 -16.27 5.51
CA ALA A 50 3.62 -16.12 4.38
C ALA A 50 3.22 -14.66 4.43
N SER A 51 3.54 -13.91 3.40
CA SER A 51 3.34 -12.47 3.31
C SER A 51 1.91 -12.11 3.73
N THR A 52 1.70 -11.77 5.00
CA THR A 52 0.48 -11.16 5.52
C THR A 52 0.47 -9.68 5.18
N SER A 53 0.84 -9.36 3.93
CA SER A 53 0.35 -8.15 3.34
C SER A 53 -1.14 -8.39 3.16
N ALA A 54 -1.96 -7.85 4.06
CA ALA A 54 -3.41 -7.71 3.90
C ALA A 54 -3.76 -6.75 2.74
N THR A 55 -2.90 -6.66 1.74
CA THR A 55 -3.26 -6.15 0.43
C THR A 55 -4.10 -7.23 -0.24
N PRO A 56 -5.30 -6.90 -0.72
CA PRO A 56 -6.07 -7.85 -1.52
C PRO A 56 -5.20 -8.36 -2.67
N PRO A 57 -5.33 -9.65 -3.07
CA PRO A 57 -4.63 -10.15 -4.24
C PRO A 57 -4.92 -9.20 -5.40
N ARG A 58 -3.86 -8.80 -6.11
CA ARG A 58 -3.94 -7.90 -7.26
C ARG A 58 -5.00 -8.51 -8.18
N SER A 59 -6.20 -7.92 -8.21
CA SER A 59 -7.30 -8.43 -9.04
C SER A 59 -6.72 -8.54 -10.44
N LEU A 60 -6.67 -9.75 -10.97
CA LEU A 60 -6.20 -9.98 -12.33
C LEU A 60 -7.07 -9.08 -13.21
N SER A 61 -6.46 -8.02 -13.73
CA SER A 61 -7.04 -7.21 -14.80
C SER A 61 -7.61 -8.15 -15.85
N PRO A 62 -8.78 -7.86 -16.45
CA PRO A 62 -9.45 -8.77 -17.37
C PRO A 62 -8.44 -9.34 -18.36
N SER A 63 -8.07 -10.60 -18.14
CA SER A 63 -7.10 -11.27 -19.00
C SER A 63 -7.70 -11.31 -20.38
N LYS A 64 -6.94 -10.75 -21.32
CA LYS A 64 -7.09 -10.82 -22.77
C LYS A 64 -7.67 -12.18 -23.15
N LYS A 65 -8.96 -12.23 -23.51
CA LYS A 65 -9.54 -13.40 -24.18
C LYS A 65 -8.73 -13.62 -25.46
N THR A 66 -8.00 -14.71 -25.47
CA THR A 66 -7.32 -15.25 -26.63
C THR A 66 -8.33 -15.32 -27.78
N ALA A 67 -7.93 -14.77 -28.91
CA ALA A 67 -8.71 -14.75 -30.13
C ALA A 67 -9.00 -16.19 -30.58
N GLU A 68 -10.23 -16.63 -30.37
CA GLU A 68 -10.85 -17.64 -31.22
C GLU A 68 -11.81 -16.93 -32.16
N LYS A 69 -11.57 -17.21 -33.43
CA LYS A 69 -12.20 -16.70 -34.64
C LYS A 69 -13.72 -16.92 -34.59
N SER A 70 -14.48 -15.88 -34.25
CA SER A 70 -15.88 -15.76 -34.68
C SER A 70 -16.04 -14.48 -35.50
N SER A 71 -16.02 -14.68 -36.81
CA SER A 71 -16.59 -13.74 -37.78
C SER A 71 -18.04 -13.46 -37.38
N ASN A 72 -18.37 -12.16 -37.28
CA ASN A 72 -19.72 -11.61 -37.09
C ASN A 72 -20.19 -11.45 -35.64
N SER A 73 -19.50 -10.60 -34.87
CA SER A 73 -20.22 -9.68 -33.97
C SER A 73 -19.47 -8.35 -33.89
N THR A 74 -20.15 -7.25 -34.23
CA THR A 74 -19.71 -5.87 -34.03
C THR A 74 -19.62 -5.61 -32.53
N SER A 75 -18.56 -6.11 -31.90
CA SER A 75 -18.23 -5.76 -30.52
C SER A 75 -17.46 -4.44 -30.56
N ASN A 76 -18.19 -3.34 -30.45
CA ASN A 76 -17.64 -2.00 -30.22
C ASN A 76 -17.04 -1.94 -28.80
N ALA A 77 -16.00 -2.73 -28.52
CA ALA A 77 -15.21 -2.54 -27.33
C ALA A 77 -14.54 -1.16 -27.46
N PRO A 78 -14.76 -0.22 -26.52
CA PRO A 78 -14.18 1.11 -26.63
C PRO A 78 -12.66 0.96 -26.64
N THR A 79 -12.05 1.46 -27.71
CA THR A 79 -10.61 1.53 -27.81
C THR A 79 -10.12 2.44 -26.68
N TYR A 80 -9.30 1.92 -25.76
CA TYR A 80 -8.88 2.62 -24.54
C TYR A 80 -8.25 4.00 -24.81
N TYR A 81 -7.69 4.21 -26.00
CA TYR A 81 -7.14 5.49 -26.45
C TYR A 81 -8.18 6.62 -26.54
N ASP A 82 -9.46 6.30 -26.72
CA ASP A 82 -10.54 7.29 -26.83
C ASP A 82 -11.40 7.38 -25.54
N ALA A 83 -11.05 6.60 -24.51
CA ALA A 83 -11.73 6.64 -23.22
C ALA A 83 -11.23 7.81 -22.38
N PHE A 84 -12.04 8.85 -22.23
CA PHE A 84 -11.73 9.96 -21.34
C PHE A 84 -11.85 9.54 -19.87
N PRO A 85 -10.97 10.05 -18.98
CA PRO A 85 -11.19 9.94 -17.54
C PRO A 85 -12.51 10.64 -17.14
N PRO A 86 -13.06 10.34 -15.95
CA PRO A 86 -14.27 10.99 -15.47
C PRO A 86 -14.08 12.51 -15.44
N SER A 87 -15.03 13.24 -16.03
CA SER A 87 -14.96 14.69 -16.15
C SER A 87 -14.98 15.34 -14.77
N ARG A 88 -14.12 16.36 -14.57
CA ARG A 88 -14.07 17.13 -13.31
C ARG A 88 -14.77 18.48 -13.40
N ARG A 89 -15.54 18.73 -14.45
CA ARG A 89 -16.18 20.03 -14.73
C ARG A 89 -17.18 20.47 -13.65
N SER A 90 -17.75 19.55 -12.88
CA SER A 90 -18.65 19.89 -11.77
C SER A 90 -18.00 20.76 -10.70
N THR A 91 -16.67 20.73 -10.57
CA THR A 91 -15.94 21.56 -9.60
C THR A 91 -15.81 23.02 -10.04
N LEU A 92 -16.01 23.34 -11.33
CA LEU A 92 -15.82 24.69 -11.89
C LEU A 92 -16.68 25.74 -11.20
N ALA A 93 -17.93 25.41 -10.84
CA ALA A 93 -18.81 26.32 -10.12
C ALA A 93 -18.28 26.68 -8.72
N GLN A 94 -17.61 25.74 -8.05
CA GLN A 94 -17.00 25.97 -6.74
C GLN A 94 -15.69 26.76 -6.87
N VAL A 95 -14.91 26.48 -7.92
CA VAL A 95 -13.69 27.21 -8.27
C VAL A 95 -14.00 28.67 -8.60
N ALA A 96 -15.05 28.94 -9.36
CA ALA A 96 -15.48 30.29 -9.74
C ALA A 96 -15.77 31.20 -8.53
N ARG A 97 -16.16 30.61 -7.39
CA ARG A 97 -16.39 31.36 -6.14
C ARG A 97 -15.09 31.79 -5.43
N LYS A 98 -13.98 31.11 -5.69
CA LYS A 98 -12.67 31.37 -5.06
C LYS A 98 -11.79 32.33 -5.87
N ILE A 99 -12.05 32.43 -7.16
CA ILE A 99 -11.28 33.23 -8.11
C ILE A 99 -11.93 34.62 -8.26
N PRO A 100 -11.18 35.69 -8.60
CA PRO A 100 -11.76 37.01 -8.82
C PRO A 100 -12.91 36.99 -9.84
N PRO A 101 -14.01 37.77 -9.62
CA PRO A 101 -15.23 37.70 -10.43
C PRO A 101 -15.01 37.90 -11.93
N ARG A 102 -14.00 38.68 -12.30
CA ARG A 102 -13.63 38.96 -13.70
C ARG A 102 -13.32 37.68 -14.49
N PHE A 103 -12.76 36.66 -13.84
CA PHE A 103 -12.39 35.39 -14.46
C PHE A 103 -13.42 34.29 -14.23
N GLY A 104 -14.24 34.41 -13.17
CA GLY A 104 -15.26 33.41 -12.82
C GLY A 104 -16.39 33.26 -13.84
N ILE A 105 -16.66 34.27 -14.68
CA ILE A 105 -17.70 34.23 -15.73
C ILE A 105 -17.40 33.12 -16.74
N VAL A 106 -16.15 32.98 -17.17
CA VAL A 106 -15.70 31.95 -18.12
C VAL A 106 -15.94 30.55 -17.56
N LEU A 107 -15.67 30.37 -16.26
CA LEU A 107 -15.80 29.09 -15.56
C LEU A 107 -17.26 28.68 -15.30
N THR A 108 -18.19 29.65 -15.31
CA THR A 108 -19.63 29.42 -15.09
C THR A 108 -20.40 29.26 -16.41
N SER A 109 -19.69 29.26 -17.55
CA SER A 109 -20.28 29.06 -18.86
C SER A 109 -20.96 27.68 -19.01
N SER A 110 -21.88 27.57 -19.99
CA SER A 110 -22.60 26.33 -20.25
C SER A 110 -21.64 25.17 -20.51
N ASN A 111 -21.92 24.00 -19.91
CA ASN A 111 -21.09 22.82 -20.13
C ASN A 111 -21.22 22.33 -21.58
N PRO A 112 -20.10 22.18 -22.31
CA PRO A 112 -20.12 21.64 -23.67
C PRO A 112 -20.51 20.16 -23.68
N SER A 113 -21.09 19.71 -24.78
CA SER A 113 -21.39 18.29 -25.01
C SER A 113 -20.10 17.46 -25.05
N ILE A 114 -20.17 16.21 -24.59
CA ILE A 114 -19.05 15.26 -24.59
C ILE A 114 -18.48 15.09 -26.01
N GLU A 115 -19.34 15.06 -27.03
CA GLU A 115 -18.93 14.95 -28.44
C GLU A 115 -18.11 16.17 -28.89
N HIS A 116 -18.52 17.36 -28.46
CA HIS A 116 -17.81 18.61 -28.77
C HIS A 116 -16.41 18.63 -28.13
N MET A 117 -16.30 18.09 -26.91
CA MET A 117 -15.03 17.99 -26.20
C MET A 117 -14.10 16.96 -26.84
N ALA A 118 -14.65 15.81 -27.26
CA ALA A 118 -13.90 14.77 -27.95
C ALA A 118 -13.35 15.26 -29.30
N LYS A 119 -14.16 16.02 -30.06
CA LYS A 119 -13.75 16.62 -31.34
C LYS A 119 -12.64 17.66 -31.15
N ASN A 120 -12.73 18.47 -30.10
CA ASN A 120 -11.78 19.56 -29.81
C ASN A 120 -10.77 19.18 -28.73
N LYS A 121 -10.30 17.92 -28.73
CA LYS A 121 -9.31 17.44 -27.75
C LYS A 121 -7.96 18.15 -27.91
N LEU A 122 -7.35 18.51 -26.78
CA LEU A 122 -6.00 19.03 -26.73
C LEU A 122 -5.02 17.88 -27.01
N SER A 123 -4.12 18.06 -27.97
CA SER A 123 -3.07 17.09 -28.25
C SER A 123 -2.12 16.96 -27.06
N MET A 124 -1.71 15.74 -26.70
CA MET A 124 -0.73 15.51 -25.62
C MET A 124 0.64 16.12 -25.90
N THR A 125 0.97 16.40 -27.15
CA THR A 125 2.24 17.02 -27.55
C THR A 125 2.23 18.55 -27.53
N GLN A 126 1.04 19.17 -27.41
CA GLN A 126 0.89 20.62 -27.48
C GLN A 126 0.73 21.23 -26.08
N SER A 127 1.29 22.43 -25.88
CA SER A 127 1.09 23.20 -24.66
C SER A 127 -0.33 23.77 -24.60
N TYR A 128 -0.89 23.86 -23.38
CA TYR A 128 -2.17 24.51 -23.11
C TYR A 128 -2.10 26.05 -23.16
N THR A 129 -0.90 26.62 -23.04
CA THR A 129 -0.66 28.09 -23.08
C THR A 129 -0.73 28.67 -24.48
N LEU A 130 -0.85 27.84 -25.51
CA LEU A 130 -1.01 28.31 -26.89
C LEU A 130 -2.39 28.96 -27.03
N GLY A 131 -2.42 30.22 -27.47
CA GLY A 131 -3.64 30.99 -27.73
C GLY A 131 -4.37 30.47 -28.96
N PHE A 132 -5.00 29.30 -28.84
CA PHE A 132 -5.82 28.73 -29.91
C PHE A 132 -7.03 29.62 -30.19
N GLU A 133 -7.38 29.77 -31.48
CA GLU A 133 -8.61 30.46 -31.89
C GLU A 133 -9.86 29.75 -31.35
N THR A 134 -9.82 28.42 -31.29
CA THR A 134 -10.88 27.58 -30.73
C THR A 134 -10.44 26.96 -29.40
N PRO A 135 -11.31 27.00 -28.36
CA PRO A 135 -10.95 26.43 -27.07
C PRO A 135 -10.83 24.90 -27.18
N LYS A 136 -9.60 24.40 -26.98
CA LYS A 136 -9.32 22.96 -26.87
C LYS A 136 -9.58 22.44 -25.47
N TYR A 137 -9.85 21.14 -25.35
CA TYR A 137 -10.23 20.49 -24.09
C TYR A 137 -9.18 19.49 -23.62
N THR A 138 -8.87 19.53 -22.33
CA THR A 138 -8.05 18.52 -21.65
C THR A 138 -8.80 17.20 -21.52
N PRO A 139 -8.09 16.08 -21.28
CA PRO A 139 -8.73 14.79 -21.04
C PRO A 139 -9.73 14.79 -19.86
N MET A 140 -9.50 15.64 -18.85
CA MET A 140 -10.41 15.79 -17.69
C MET A 140 -11.60 16.73 -17.96
N GLY A 141 -11.61 17.34 -19.14
CA GLY A 141 -12.72 18.13 -19.65
C GLY A 141 -12.63 19.63 -19.45
N PHE A 142 -11.52 20.17 -18.95
CA PHE A 142 -11.31 21.62 -18.85
C PHE A 142 -10.92 22.21 -20.20
N SER A 143 -11.46 23.38 -20.54
CA SER A 143 -11.07 24.12 -21.73
C SER A 143 -9.79 24.92 -21.48
N THR A 144 -9.03 25.18 -22.54
CA THR A 144 -7.86 26.07 -22.52
C THR A 144 -8.20 27.48 -22.04
N GLN A 145 -9.38 28.00 -22.40
CA GLN A 145 -9.86 29.29 -21.92
C GLN A 145 -10.14 29.28 -20.41
N GLU A 146 -10.73 28.20 -19.89
CA GLU A 146 -10.96 28.01 -18.45
C GLU A 146 -9.63 27.92 -17.69
N LEU A 147 -8.66 27.16 -18.22
CA LEU A 147 -7.32 27.06 -17.64
C LEU A 147 -6.63 28.43 -17.55
N ASN A 148 -6.69 29.20 -18.64
CA ASN A 148 -6.12 30.56 -18.66
C ASN A 148 -6.85 31.51 -17.71
N ALA A 149 -8.17 31.36 -17.54
CA ALA A 149 -8.94 32.14 -16.58
C ALA A 149 -8.58 31.81 -15.12
N MET A 150 -8.17 30.57 -14.83
CA MET A 150 -7.76 30.18 -13.49
C MET A 150 -6.37 30.68 -13.08
N GLY A 151 -5.49 30.96 -14.05
CA GLY A 151 -4.13 31.45 -13.82
C GLY A 151 -3.18 30.38 -13.26
N ASP A 152 -2.05 30.83 -12.71
CA ASP A 152 -0.93 29.96 -12.33
C ASP A 152 -1.19 29.10 -11.09
N PHE A 153 -1.95 29.63 -10.13
CA PHE A 153 -2.26 28.98 -8.86
C PHE A 153 -3.77 28.78 -8.69
N PRO A 154 -4.38 27.87 -9.47
CA PRO A 154 -5.78 27.55 -9.28
C PRO A 154 -6.02 26.95 -7.89
N PRO A 155 -7.26 27.00 -7.37
CA PRO A 155 -7.63 26.33 -6.13
C PRO A 155 -7.61 24.81 -6.31
N TYR A 156 -6.41 24.23 -6.17
CA TYR A 156 -6.13 22.80 -6.37
C TYR A 156 -6.89 21.91 -5.40
N ASP A 157 -7.20 22.40 -4.21
CA ASP A 157 -7.96 21.68 -3.19
C ASP A 157 -9.34 21.29 -3.71
N ILE A 158 -10.00 22.21 -4.41
CA ILE A 158 -11.31 21.99 -5.03
C ILE A 158 -11.19 21.11 -6.27
N LEU A 159 -10.20 21.37 -7.13
CA LEU A 159 -10.03 20.64 -8.39
C LEU A 159 -9.70 19.16 -8.17
N THR A 160 -8.83 18.88 -7.20
CA THR A 160 -8.38 17.52 -6.87
C THR A 160 -9.30 16.83 -5.86
N GLY A 161 -10.04 17.61 -5.06
CA GLY A 161 -10.76 17.11 -3.89
C GLY A 161 -9.84 16.76 -2.71
N VAL A 162 -8.54 17.09 -2.79
CA VAL A 162 -7.58 16.88 -1.71
C VAL A 162 -7.58 18.13 -0.83
N PRO A 163 -7.87 18.00 0.48
CA PRO A 163 -7.89 19.15 1.37
C PRO A 163 -6.51 19.81 1.47
N LEU A 164 -6.49 21.11 1.70
CA LEU A 164 -5.25 21.84 1.98
C LEU A 164 -4.55 21.27 3.23
N PRO A 165 -3.21 21.27 3.26
CA PRO A 165 -2.48 20.82 4.43
C PRO A 165 -2.86 21.67 5.64
N GLN A 166 -3.20 21.01 6.74
CA GLN A 166 -3.44 21.67 8.02
C GLN A 166 -2.13 21.85 8.78
N PRO A 167 -1.96 22.95 9.53
CA PRO A 167 -0.80 23.12 10.38
C PRO A 167 -0.74 21.99 11.40
N TYR A 168 0.43 21.38 11.55
CA TYR A 168 0.63 20.31 12.51
C TYR A 168 1.17 20.89 13.83
N GLU A 169 0.31 21.00 14.83
CA GLU A 169 0.62 21.62 16.13
C GLU A 169 1.66 20.84 16.94
N GLY A 170 1.84 19.54 16.66
CA GLY A 170 2.83 18.70 17.34
C GLY A 170 4.28 18.94 16.92
N PHE A 171 4.53 19.75 15.88
CA PHE A 171 5.89 20.04 15.43
C PHE A 171 6.34 21.42 15.90
N ASN A 172 7.24 21.43 16.88
CA ASN A 172 7.93 22.64 17.31
C ASN A 172 9.33 22.68 16.68
N PRO A 173 9.60 23.60 15.72
CA PRO A 173 10.88 23.67 15.03
C PRO A 173 12.06 24.02 15.96
N LYS A 174 11.79 24.63 17.13
CA LYS A 174 12.83 24.96 18.11
C LYS A 174 13.34 23.74 18.88
N THR A 175 12.50 22.71 19.02
CA THR A 175 12.82 21.48 19.78
C THR A 175 12.97 20.25 18.89
N ALA A 176 12.59 20.34 17.62
CA ALA A 176 12.66 19.23 16.69
C ALA A 176 14.12 18.87 16.38
N LEU A 177 14.51 17.63 16.68
CA LEU A 177 15.79 17.09 16.24
C LEU A 177 15.78 16.91 14.72
N PRO A 178 16.89 17.22 14.01
CA PRO A 178 17.00 16.92 12.60
C PRO A 178 16.82 15.42 12.40
N ARG A 179 16.06 15.02 11.37
CA ARG A 179 15.94 13.61 11.03
C ARG A 179 17.34 13.07 10.72
N PRO A 180 17.80 12.00 11.40
CA PRO A 180 19.10 11.41 11.11
C PRO A 180 19.21 11.10 9.62
N TYR A 181 20.37 11.38 9.04
CA TYR A 181 20.62 11.07 7.63
C TYR A 181 20.34 9.59 7.39
N ARG A 182 19.41 9.31 6.48
CA ARG A 182 19.15 7.95 5.98
C ARG A 182 19.89 7.81 4.66
N PRO A 183 21.00 7.07 4.59
CA PRO A 183 21.66 6.80 3.32
C PRO A 183 20.66 6.17 2.35
N MET A 184 20.67 6.62 1.10
CA MET A 184 19.86 6.01 0.05
C MET A 184 20.27 4.56 -0.09
N ARG A 185 19.37 3.62 0.22
CA ARG A 185 19.57 2.19 0.01
C ARG A 185 19.11 1.83 -1.38
N TRP A 186 19.84 2.28 -2.38
CA TRP A 186 19.79 1.65 -3.69
C TRP A 186 20.90 0.61 -3.65
N GLN A 187 20.55 -0.68 -3.59
CA GLN A 187 21.54 -1.71 -3.92
C GLN A 187 21.81 -1.55 -5.41
N TYR A 188 22.88 -0.82 -5.74
CA TYR A 188 23.37 -0.75 -7.10
C TYR A 188 23.95 -2.13 -7.43
N HIS A 189 23.14 -2.98 -8.05
CA HIS A 189 23.64 -4.21 -8.67
C HIS A 189 24.39 -3.82 -9.94
N GLN A 190 25.67 -3.50 -9.77
CA GLN A 190 26.59 -3.34 -10.89
C GLN A 190 26.95 -4.73 -11.41
N THR A 191 26.00 -5.40 -12.09
CA THR A 191 26.38 -6.50 -12.98
C THR A 191 26.92 -5.86 -14.25
N MET A 192 28.16 -5.39 -14.20
CA MET A 192 28.91 -5.23 -15.44
C MET A 192 29.25 -6.63 -15.90
N CYS A 193 28.67 -7.04 -17.02
CA CYS A 193 29.08 -8.25 -17.73
C CYS A 193 30.58 -8.11 -18.04
N ASN A 194 31.39 -9.00 -17.47
CA ASN A 194 32.75 -9.27 -17.95
C ASN A 194 32.68 -10.12 -19.21
#